data_AF-A0A2G2MHF5-F1
#
_entry.id   AF-A0A2G2MHF5-F1
#
_cell.length_a   1.000
_cell.length_b   1.000
_cell.length_c   1.000
_cell.angle_alpha   90.00
_cell.angle_beta   90.00
_cell.angle_gamma   90.00
#
_symmetry.space_group_name_H-M   'P 1'
#
loop_
_entity.id
_entity.type
_entity.pdbx_description
1 polymer ?
#
loop_
_entity_poly.entity_id
_entity_poly.type
_entity_poly.pdbx_seq_one_letter_code
_entity_poly.pdbx_strand_id
1 'polypeptide(L)'
;MQTIGIGELQKNMGILTHLTEALTIVDKRKNKEIAIVYPMQGQQKKSVVDELAGKFNKYAKNVDVNKPFDQIKEEAMMEAMKEKYDFLD
;
A
#
# COMPACT_ATOMS: atom_id res chain seq x y z
N MET A 1 -6.61 18.15 7.33
CA MET A 1 -7.88 17.71 6.69
C MET A 1 -8.39 18.87 5.86
N GLN A 2 -8.37 18.75 4.53
CA GLN A 2 -8.74 19.84 3.63
C GLN A 2 -10.25 19.86 3.39
N THR A 3 -10.85 21.04 3.31
CA THR A 3 -12.30 21.21 3.10
C THR A 3 -12.53 22.02 1.82
N ILE A 4 -13.36 21.52 0.91
CA ILE A 4 -13.69 22.18 -0.36
C ILE A 4 -15.20 22.34 -0.52
N GLY A 5 -15.63 23.47 -1.08
CA GLY A 5 -17.04 23.66 -1.44
C GLY A 5 -17.41 22.87 -2.69
N ILE A 6 -18.64 22.33 -2.78
CA ILE A 6 -19.13 21.66 -4.01
C ILE A 6 -18.90 22.51 -5.26
N GLY A 7 -19.18 23.81 -5.18
CA GLY A 7 -19.05 24.72 -6.33
C GLY A 7 -17.59 24.96 -6.75
N GLU A 8 -16.64 24.81 -5.83
CA GLU A 8 -15.19 24.88 -6.14
C GLU A 8 -14.71 23.56 -6.75
N LEU A 9 -15.21 22.44 -6.23
CA LEU A 9 -14.94 21.11 -6.78
C LEU A 9 -15.48 20.98 -8.21
N GLN A 10 -16.67 21.52 -8.49
CA GLN A 10 -17.25 21.52 -9.83
C GLN A 10 -16.39 22.30 -10.84
N LYS A 11 -15.73 23.38 -10.41
CA LYS A 11 -14.84 24.17 -11.28
C LYS A 11 -13.49 23.49 -11.50
N ASN A 12 -13.01 22.75 -10.50
CA ASN A 12 -11.67 22.18 -10.47
C ASN A 12 -11.70 20.67 -10.15
N MET A 13 -12.42 19.89 -10.96
CA MET A 13 -12.55 18.43 -10.75
C MET A 13 -11.20 17.68 -10.77
N GLY A 14 -10.17 18.25 -11.42
CA GLY A 14 -8.81 17.69 -11.44
C GLY A 14 -8.12 17.60 -10.06
N ILE A 15 -8.67 18.23 -9.02
CA ILE A 15 -8.17 18.05 -7.65
C ILE A 15 -8.38 16.60 -7.18
N LEU A 16 -9.44 15.92 -7.66
CA LEU A 16 -9.74 14.54 -7.29
C LEU A 16 -8.76 13.52 -7.88
N THR A 17 -8.08 13.84 -8.99
CA THR A 17 -7.12 12.92 -9.63
C THR A 17 -5.74 12.95 -9.00
N HIS A 18 -5.39 14.04 -8.30
CA HIS A 18 -4.09 14.20 -7.61
C HIS A 18 -4.24 14.27 -6.09
N LEU A 19 -5.32 13.69 -5.56
CA LEU A 19 -5.61 13.71 -4.14
C LEU A 19 -4.52 12.92 -3.40
N THR A 20 -3.77 13.57 -2.52
CA THR A 20 -2.76 12.96 -1.64
C THR A 20 -3.25 12.80 -0.20
N GLU A 21 -4.19 13.64 0.22
CA GLU A 21 -4.79 13.65 1.56
C GLU A 21 -6.32 13.61 1.48
N ALA A 22 -6.97 13.15 2.55
CA ALA A 22 -8.43 13.12 2.63
C ALA A 22 -9.04 14.52 2.53
N LEU A 23 -10.12 14.61 1.74
CA LEU A 23 -10.80 15.86 1.39
C LEU A 23 -12.28 15.79 1.76
N THR A 24 -12.74 16.75 2.55
CA THR A 24 -14.14 16.90 2.93
C THR A 24 -14.86 17.84 1.97
N ILE A 25 -15.95 17.37 1.36
CA ILE A 25 -16.81 18.15 0.47
C ILE A 25 -17.94 18.73 1.31
N VAL A 26 -18.06 20.05 1.30
CA VAL A 26 -19.09 20.80 2.03
C VAL A 26 -19.99 21.58 1.08
N ASP A 27 -21.29 21.63 1.41
CA ASP A 27 -22.19 22.64 0.85
C ASP A 27 -22.04 23.92 1.67
N LYS A 28 -21.29 24.89 1.14
CA LYS A 28 -21.11 26.21 1.79
C LYS A 28 -22.43 26.97 1.98
N ARG A 29 -23.48 26.69 1.19
CA ARG A 29 -24.79 27.38 1.30
C ARG A 29 -25.63 26.80 2.43
N LYS A 30 -25.58 25.48 2.61
CA LYS A 30 -26.34 24.77 3.65
C LYS A 30 -25.53 24.50 4.92
N ASN A 31 -24.24 24.84 4.91
CA ASN A 31 -23.26 24.56 5.95
C ASN A 31 -23.27 23.09 6.41
N LYS A 32 -23.34 22.18 5.44
CA LYS A 32 -23.40 20.74 5.67
C LYS A 32 -22.26 20.03 4.97
N GLU A 33 -21.66 19.07 5.68
CA GLU A 33 -20.77 18.07 5.10
C GLU A 33 -21.57 17.09 4.25
N ILE A 34 -21.08 16.78 3.05
CA ILE A 34 -21.78 15.91 2.10
C ILE A 34 -21.05 14.59 1.93
N ALA A 35 -19.73 14.67 1.77
CA ALA A 35 -18.91 13.51 1.48
C ALA A 35 -17.48 13.74 1.94
N ILE A 36 -16.81 12.64 2.29
CA ILE A 36 -15.37 12.60 2.52
C ILE A 36 -14.77 11.74 1.41
N VAL A 37 -13.86 12.30 0.64
CA VAL A 37 -13.16 11.61 -0.43
C VAL A 37 -11.77 11.24 0.05
N TYR A 38 -11.48 9.95 -0.02
CA TYR A 38 -10.16 9.42 0.28
C TYR A 38 -9.39 9.21 -1.02
N PRO A 39 -8.08 9.48 -1.03
CA PRO A 39 -7.27 9.19 -2.20
C PRO A 39 -7.27 7.69 -2.45
N MET A 40 -7.47 7.28 -3.70
CA MET A 40 -7.28 5.88 -4.06
C MET A 40 -5.82 5.55 -3.82
N GLN A 41 -5.56 4.63 -2.89
CA GLN A 41 -4.23 4.18 -2.45
C GLN A 41 -3.47 3.39 -3.53
N GLY A 42 -3.64 3.75 -4.80
CA GLY A 42 -3.20 2.97 -5.95
C GLY A 42 -1.75 3.17 -6.37
N GLN A 43 -1.00 4.13 -5.80
CA GLN A 43 0.32 4.43 -6.38
C GLN A 43 1.53 4.56 -5.44
N GLN A 44 1.39 4.80 -4.13
CA GLN A 44 2.60 5.07 -3.31
C GLN A 44 2.54 4.66 -1.82
N LYS A 45 1.70 3.70 -1.43
CA LYS A 45 2.05 2.98 -0.19
C LYS A 45 3.11 1.96 -0.57
N LYS A 46 4.38 2.30 -0.29
CA LYS A 46 5.41 1.28 -0.12
C LYS A 46 4.80 0.18 0.74
N SER A 47 4.93 -1.08 0.33
CA SER A 47 4.40 -2.17 1.12
C SER A 47 4.94 -2.01 2.54
N VAL A 48 4.11 -2.11 3.57
CA VAL A 48 4.59 -2.08 4.97
C VAL A 48 5.70 -3.13 5.15
N VAL A 49 5.62 -4.22 4.39
CA VAL A 49 6.66 -5.25 4.29
C VAL A 49 7.97 -4.69 3.72
N ASP A 50 7.93 -3.86 2.67
CA ASP A 50 9.13 -3.24 2.09
C ASP A 50 9.80 -2.25 3.08
N GLU A 51 8.99 -1.53 3.87
CA GLU A 51 9.50 -0.60 4.89
C GLU A 51 10.12 -1.34 6.07
N LEU A 52 9.50 -2.43 6.53
CA LEU A 52 10.00 -3.24 7.65
C LEU A 52 11.17 -4.16 7.27
N ALA A 53 11.23 -4.62 6.01
CA ALA A 53 12.25 -5.59 5.60
C ALA A 53 13.68 -5.02 5.60
N GLY A 54 13.86 -3.70 5.43
CA GLY A 54 15.17 -3.05 5.49
C GLY A 54 16.21 -3.73 4.59
N LYS A 55 17.32 -4.22 5.18
CA LYS A 55 18.40 -4.94 4.47
C LYS A 55 17.94 -6.29 3.86
N PHE A 56 16.86 -6.86 4.39
CA PHE A 56 16.28 -8.13 3.94
C PHE A 56 15.23 -7.96 2.84
N ASN A 57 15.01 -6.75 2.34
CA ASN A 57 14.02 -6.47 1.30
C ASN A 57 14.22 -7.32 0.04
N LYS A 58 15.48 -7.67 -0.28
CA LYS A 58 15.82 -8.56 -1.40
C LYS A 58 15.28 -10.00 -1.23
N TYR A 59 15.00 -10.44 -0.02
CA TYR A 59 14.46 -11.78 0.28
C TYR A 59 12.94 -11.75 0.47
N ALA A 60 12.41 -10.66 1.03
CA ALA A 60 10.98 -10.50 1.31
C ALA A 60 10.08 -10.57 0.05
N LYS A 61 10.63 -10.20 -1.11
CA LYS A 61 9.90 -10.19 -2.39
C LYS A 61 9.78 -11.55 -3.08
N ASN A 62 10.56 -12.54 -2.66
CA ASN A 62 10.62 -13.85 -3.31
C ASN A 62 9.76 -14.90 -2.60
N VAL A 63 9.00 -14.52 -1.58
CA VAL A 63 8.15 -15.42 -0.82
C VAL A 63 6.78 -15.49 -1.48
N ASP A 64 6.37 -16.70 -1.90
CA ASP A 64 5.02 -16.94 -2.40
C ASP A 64 4.01 -16.91 -1.26
N VAL A 65 3.22 -15.83 -1.21
CA VAL A 65 2.24 -15.56 -0.15
C VAL A 65 1.07 -16.56 -0.17
N ASN A 66 0.92 -17.35 -1.23
CA ASN A 66 -0.16 -18.35 -1.34
C ASN A 66 0.18 -19.68 -0.64
N LYS A 67 1.43 -19.88 -0.24
CA LYS A 67 1.85 -21.08 0.49
C LYS A 67 1.65 -20.90 2.00
N PRO A 68 1.27 -21.95 2.74
CA PRO A 68 1.26 -21.90 4.20
C PRO A 68 2.69 -21.70 4.73
N PHE A 69 2.79 -21.00 5.86
CA PHE A 69 4.06 -20.59 6.47
C PHE A 69 5.03 -21.76 6.72
N ASP A 70 4.51 -22.91 7.15
CA ASP A 70 5.33 -24.08 7.46
C ASP A 70 6.08 -24.60 6.22
N GLN A 71 5.44 -24.58 5.04
CA GLN A 71 6.07 -25.00 3.79
C GLN A 71 7.16 -24.02 3.35
N ILE A 72 6.91 -22.72 3.50
CA ILE A 72 7.88 -21.66 3.17
C ILE A 72 9.15 -21.81 4.04
N LYS A 73 8.96 -22.14 5.33
CA LYS A 73 10.07 -22.35 6.27
C LYS A 73 10.90 -23.57 5.91
N GLU A 74 10.25 -24.68 5.54
CA GLU A 74 10.96 -25.91 5.14
C GLU A 74 11.75 -25.72 3.84
N GLU A 75 11.17 -25.05 2.83
CA GLU A 75 11.85 -24.74 1.57
C GLU A 75 13.10 -23.88 1.82
N ALA A 76 12.97 -22.80 2.60
CA ALA A 76 14.11 -21.93 2.94
C ALA A 76 15.19 -22.65 3.76
N MET A 77 14.79 -23.56 4.65
CA MET A 77 15.73 -24.36 5.45
C MET A 77 16.50 -25.35 4.57
N MET A 78 15.82 -26.01 3.63
CA MET A 78 16.47 -26.90 2.65
C MET A 78 17.43 -26.13 1.75
N GLU A 79 17.03 -24.97 1.23
CA GLU A 79 17.88 -24.15 0.37
C GLU A 79 19.15 -23.68 1.11
N ALA A 80 19.01 -23.23 2.36
CA ALA A 80 20.17 -22.86 3.19
C ALA A 80 21.06 -24.05 3.56
N MET A 81 20.49 -25.25 3.71
CA MET A 81 21.27 -26.48 3.92
C MET A 81 22.02 -26.89 2.65
N LYS A 82 21.39 -26.77 1.47
CA LYS A 82 22.05 -27.02 0.19
C LYS A 82 23.25 -26.09 -0.01
N GLU A 83 23.08 -24.80 0.26
CA GLU A 83 24.15 -23.81 0.11
C GLU A 83 25.31 -24.01 1.09
N LYS A 84 25.04 -24.47 2.32
CA LYS A 84 26.08 -24.65 3.35
C LYS A 84 26.80 -25.99 3.30
N TYR A 85 26.13 -27.03 2.87
CA TYR A 85 26.61 -28.41 3.01
C TYR A 85 26.83 -29.10 1.66
N ASP A 86 26.76 -28.37 0.53
CA ASP A 86 26.88 -28.92 -0.82
C ASP A 86 26.02 -30.19 -1.00
N PHE A 87 24.79 -30.19 -0.47
CA PHE A 87 23.79 -31.20 -0.84
C PHE A 87 23.35 -30.93 -2.28
N LEU A 88 24.25 -31.25 -3.21
CA LEU A 88 23.98 -31.45 -4.62
C LEU A 88 23.10 -32.70 -4.77
N ASP A 89 22.16 -32.64 -5.70
CA ASP A 89 21.54 -33.83 -6.28
C ASP A 89 22.59 -34.81 -6.81
#